data_AF-A0A7J3XXU8-F1
#
_entry.id   AF-A0A7J3XXU8-F1
#
_cell.length_a   1.000
_cell.length_b   1.000
_cell.length_c   1.000
_cell.angle_alpha   90.00
_cell.angle_beta   90.00
_cell.angle_gamma   90.00
#
_symmetry.space_group_name_H-M   'P 1'
#
loop_
_entity.id
_entity.type
_entity.pdbx_description
1 polymer ?
#
loop_
_entity_poly.entity_id
_entity_poly.type
_entity_poly.pdbx_seq_one_letter_code
_entity_poly.pdbx_strand_id
1 'polypeptide(L)'
;MEVRDMFGVEFANHPYPKSRLLLPDDYPLNAPPPLLKTVTLDQLHEILDKIAQTQPPQPAIPVTGSSRHSVESLVILPFGPYHPALKEPEHFAILLEGEKIVDARPRIGYIHRGIEKLAENRTFLQTLFLVERICGICSFHHSWTYILAVERLLGITPSRRAEYLRTLVAELERIH
;
A
#
# COMPACT_ATOMS: atom_id res chain seq x y z
N MET A 1 7.96 -1.35 -2.29
CA MET A 1 7.29 -2.61 -2.68
C MET A 1 5.97 -2.37 -3.41
N GLU A 2 5.11 -1.43 -3.01
CA GLU A 2 3.94 -1.02 -3.83
C GLU A 2 4.34 -0.62 -5.26
N VAL A 3 5.34 0.27 -5.40
CA VAL A 3 5.79 0.71 -6.73
C VAL A 3 6.29 -0.46 -7.59
N ARG A 4 6.83 -1.50 -6.95
CA ARG A 4 7.23 -2.72 -7.65
C ARG A 4 6.02 -3.53 -8.09
N ASP A 5 5.10 -3.78 -7.18
CA ASP A 5 3.92 -4.59 -7.44
C ASP A 5 3.00 -3.94 -8.47
N MET A 6 2.83 -2.62 -8.40
CA MET A 6 1.90 -1.87 -9.23
C MET A 6 2.52 -1.37 -10.54
N PHE A 7 3.80 -0.96 -10.53
CA PHE A 7 4.47 -0.33 -11.67
C PHE A 7 5.69 -1.11 -12.19
N GLY A 8 6.07 -2.24 -11.58
CA GLY A 8 7.18 -3.08 -12.04
C GLY A 8 8.59 -2.56 -11.74
N VAL A 9 8.73 -1.57 -10.85
CA VAL A 9 10.04 -1.01 -10.50
C VAL A 9 10.84 -2.00 -9.66
N GLU A 10 11.99 -2.44 -10.18
CA GLU A 10 12.91 -3.31 -9.44
C GLU A 10 13.99 -2.52 -8.70
N PHE A 11 14.16 -2.82 -7.42
CA PHE A 11 15.17 -2.19 -6.58
C PHE A 11 16.38 -3.11 -6.45
N ALA A 12 17.55 -2.62 -6.84
CA ALA A 12 18.80 -3.33 -6.63
C ALA A 12 19.03 -3.61 -5.14
N ASN A 13 19.57 -4.79 -4.81
CA ASN A 13 19.90 -5.21 -3.44
C ASN A 13 18.70 -5.25 -2.46
N HIS A 14 17.46 -5.36 -2.96
CA HIS A 14 16.31 -5.51 -2.06
C HIS A 14 16.39 -6.86 -1.32
N PRO A 15 16.28 -6.89 0.02
CA PRO A 15 16.43 -8.12 0.81
C PRO A 15 15.38 -9.19 0.49
N TYR A 16 14.23 -8.77 -0.06
CA TYR A 16 13.14 -9.65 -0.44
C TYR A 16 12.75 -9.43 -1.91
N PRO A 17 13.54 -9.94 -2.88
CA PRO A 17 13.35 -9.66 -4.29
C PRO A 17 12.20 -10.47 -4.92
N LYS A 18 11.46 -11.27 -4.16
CA LYS A 18 10.27 -11.98 -4.67
C LYS A 18 9.02 -11.78 -3.81
N SER A 19 9.11 -11.00 -2.73
CA SER A 19 7.96 -10.71 -1.89
C SER A 19 7.06 -9.66 -2.56
N ARG A 20 5.76 -9.92 -2.53
CA ARG A 20 4.71 -8.96 -2.87
C ARG A 20 4.14 -8.36 -1.60
N LEU A 21 3.77 -7.09 -1.69
CA LEU A 21 3.17 -6.32 -0.60
C LEU A 21 1.67 -6.09 -0.82
N LEU A 22 1.27 -5.78 -2.05
CA LEU A 22 -0.11 -5.46 -2.44
C LEU A 22 -0.72 -6.55 -3.32
N LEU A 23 0.01 -7.02 -4.34
CA LEU A 23 -0.51 -8.00 -5.27
C LEU A 23 -0.70 -9.36 -4.57
N PRO A 24 -1.82 -10.07 -4.82
CA PRO A 24 -2.03 -11.43 -4.38
C PRO A 24 -0.86 -12.38 -4.75
N ASP A 25 -0.65 -13.43 -3.95
CA ASP A 25 0.47 -14.36 -4.17
C ASP A 25 0.27 -15.23 -5.42
N ASP A 26 -0.98 -15.45 -5.81
CA ASP A 26 -1.41 -16.13 -7.04
C ASP A 26 -1.37 -15.25 -8.28
N TYR A 27 -1.10 -13.94 -8.16
CA TYR A 27 -0.92 -13.09 -9.32
C TYR A 27 0.24 -13.66 -10.19
N PRO A 28 0.09 -13.86 -11.51
CA PRO A 28 1.14 -14.56 -12.26
C PRO A 28 2.47 -13.78 -12.25
N LEU A 29 3.60 -14.46 -12.05
CA LEU A 29 4.93 -13.80 -12.02
C LEU A 29 5.29 -13.13 -13.35
N ASN A 30 4.80 -13.68 -14.46
CA ASN A 30 5.01 -13.15 -15.81
C ASN A 30 3.90 -12.18 -16.25
N ALA A 31 2.89 -11.93 -15.40
CA ALA A 31 1.83 -10.97 -15.72
C ALA A 31 2.35 -9.54 -15.55
N PRO A 32 1.89 -8.60 -16.40
CA PRO A 32 2.34 -7.23 -16.35
C PRO A 32 1.75 -6.51 -15.12
N PRO A 33 2.52 -5.70 -14.39
CA PRO A 33 2.02 -4.92 -13.26
C PRO A 33 0.77 -4.08 -13.61
N PRO A 34 -0.26 -4.03 -12.75
CA PRO A 34 -1.58 -3.55 -13.11
C PRO A 34 -1.67 -2.04 -13.38
N LEU A 35 -0.75 -1.22 -12.86
CA LEU A 35 -0.75 0.23 -13.09
C LEU A 35 0.17 0.65 -14.25
N LEU A 36 0.78 -0.29 -14.98
CA LEU A 36 1.50 0.04 -16.21
C LEU A 36 0.57 0.62 -17.28
N LYS A 37 1.02 1.69 -17.93
CA LYS A 37 0.22 2.39 -18.97
C LYS A 37 -0.07 1.54 -20.21
N THR A 38 0.72 0.50 -20.45
CA THR A 38 0.56 -0.44 -21.56
C THR A 38 -0.51 -1.50 -21.31
N VAL A 39 -0.94 -1.66 -20.05
CA VAL A 39 -1.89 -2.70 -19.64
C VAL A 39 -3.31 -2.17 -19.78
N THR A 40 -4.17 -2.92 -20.47
CA THR A 40 -5.59 -2.57 -20.62
C THR A 40 -6.45 -3.24 -19.54
N LEU A 41 -7.65 -2.71 -19.31
CA LEU A 41 -8.60 -3.31 -18.37
C LEU A 41 -9.01 -4.73 -18.78
N ASP A 42 -9.14 -4.99 -20.08
CA ASP A 42 -9.51 -6.32 -20.59
C ASP A 42 -8.42 -7.35 -20.25
N GLN A 43 -7.15 -7.00 -20.43
CA GLN A 43 -6.02 -7.85 -20.04
C GLN A 43 -6.03 -8.14 -18.53
N LEU A 44 -6.38 -7.15 -17.70
CA LEU A 44 -6.48 -7.36 -16.25
C LEU A 44 -7.65 -8.25 -15.87
N HIS A 45 -8.82 -8.08 -16.49
CA HIS A 45 -9.96 -8.97 -16.26
C HIS A 45 -9.62 -10.42 -16.63
N GLU A 46 -8.96 -10.66 -17.77
CA GLU A 46 -8.50 -12.01 -18.13
C GLU A 46 -7.54 -12.62 -17.10
N ILE A 47 -6.65 -11.81 -16.52
CA ILE A 47 -5.72 -12.27 -15.47
C ILE A 47 -6.50 -12.60 -14.19
N LEU A 48 -7.41 -11.72 -13.77
CA LEU A 48 -8.22 -11.90 -12.57
C LEU A 48 -9.16 -13.11 -12.69
N ASP A 49 -9.75 -13.35 -13.86
CA ASP A 49 -10.60 -14.51 -14.11
C ASP A 49 -9.80 -15.82 -14.02
N LYS A 50 -8.55 -15.82 -14.50
CA LYS A 50 -7.64 -16.97 -14.36
C LYS A 50 -7.28 -17.23 -12.89
N ILE A 51 -7.04 -16.17 -12.12
CA ILE A 51 -6.75 -16.26 -10.68
C ILE A 51 -7.96 -16.79 -9.91
N ALA A 52 -9.17 -16.31 -10.22
CA ALA A 52 -10.40 -16.76 -9.57
C ALA A 52 -10.68 -18.26 -9.79
N GLN A 53 -10.15 -18.84 -10.88
CA GLN A 53 -10.28 -20.26 -11.20
C GLN A 53 -9.17 -21.12 -10.56
N THR A 54 -8.11 -20.51 -10.03
CA THR A 54 -7.06 -21.23 -9.30
C THR A 54 -7.42 -21.41 -7.83
N GLN A 55 -6.99 -22.52 -7.23
CA GLN A 55 -7.07 -22.66 -5.77
C GLN A 55 -6.20 -21.58 -5.11
N PRO A 56 -6.67 -20.97 -4.01
CA PRO A 56 -5.87 -20.00 -3.28
C PRO A 56 -4.55 -20.67 -2.89
N PRO A 57 -3.40 -20.05 -3.20
CA PRO A 57 -2.13 -20.59 -2.78
C PRO A 57 -2.12 -20.66 -1.25
N GLN A 58 -1.57 -21.74 -0.70
CA GLN A 58 -1.22 -21.72 0.72
C GLN A 58 -0.28 -20.54 0.95
N PRO A 59 -0.44 -19.79 2.05
CA PRO A 59 0.41 -18.64 2.34
C PRO A 59 1.86 -19.12 2.36
N ALA A 60 2.56 -18.87 1.26
CA ALA A 60 3.96 -19.22 1.11
C ALA A 60 4.72 -18.16 1.89
N ILE A 61 4.89 -18.39 3.19
CA ILE A 61 5.95 -17.73 3.94
C ILE A 61 7.16 -18.63 3.72
N PRO A 62 8.04 -18.37 2.73
CA PRO A 62 9.28 -19.11 2.65
C PRO A 62 10.05 -18.80 3.94
N VAL A 63 10.14 -19.78 4.85
CA VAL A 63 10.98 -19.71 6.05
C VAL A 63 12.43 -19.75 5.57
N THR A 64 12.93 -18.60 5.14
CA THR A 64 14.32 -18.40 4.72
C THR A 64 14.94 -17.46 5.73
N GLY A 65 15.16 -18.02 6.93
CA GLY A 65 15.95 -17.40 7.98
C GLY A 65 17.06 -18.36 8.36
N SER A 66 18.31 -17.91 8.26
CA SER A 66 19.50 -18.60 8.75
C SER A 66 19.54 -18.57 10.29
N SER A 67 18.55 -19.17 10.96
CA SER A 67 18.57 -19.28 12.41
C SER A 67 19.66 -20.29 12.81
N ARG A 68 20.48 -19.92 13.79
CA ARG A 68 21.49 -20.81 14.41
C ARG A 68 20.86 -21.96 15.23
N HIS A 69 19.53 -22.03 15.26
CA HIS A 69 18.72 -22.98 16.02
C HIS A 69 17.94 -23.88 15.07
N SER A 70 17.69 -25.13 15.48
CA SER A 70 16.99 -26.14 14.69
C SER A 70 15.63 -25.62 14.24
N VAL A 71 15.25 -25.91 12.99
CA VAL A 71 13.99 -25.47 12.34
C VAL A 71 12.74 -25.83 13.16
N GLU A 72 12.86 -26.75 14.12
CA GLU A 72 11.80 -27.23 15.01
C GLU A 72 11.32 -26.21 16.07
N SER A 73 12.06 -25.14 16.35
CA SER A 73 11.68 -24.14 17.40
C SER A 73 10.95 -22.89 16.87
N LEU A 74 10.77 -22.77 15.55
CA LEU A 74 10.17 -21.58 14.93
C LEU A 74 8.66 -21.74 14.73
N VAL A 75 7.89 -20.75 15.18
CA VAL A 75 6.43 -20.71 15.03
C VAL A 75 6.03 -19.50 14.20
N ILE A 76 5.13 -19.69 13.24
CA ILE A 76 4.51 -18.60 12.49
C ILE A 76 3.20 -18.23 13.17
N LEU A 77 3.11 -17.00 13.65
CA LEU A 77 1.90 -16.40 14.21
C LEU A 77 1.26 -15.45 13.18
N PRO A 78 0.09 -15.79 12.61
CA PRO A 78 -0.67 -14.86 11.80
C PRO A 78 -1.35 -13.81 12.70
N PHE A 79 -1.15 -12.53 12.40
CA PHE A 79 -1.75 -11.42 13.13
C PHE A 79 -2.53 -10.52 12.17
N GLY A 80 -3.86 -10.45 12.32
CA GLY A 80 -4.75 -9.80 11.37
C GLY A 80 -5.22 -10.72 10.22
N PRO A 81 -5.99 -10.25 9.23
CA PRO A 81 -6.31 -8.84 8.96
C PRO A 81 -7.37 -8.24 9.89
N TYR A 82 -8.12 -9.10 10.58
CA TYR A 82 -9.13 -8.67 11.56
C TYR A 82 -8.60 -8.95 12.96
N HIS A 83 -7.95 -7.95 13.57
CA HIS A 83 -7.45 -8.05 14.94
C HIS A 83 -7.78 -6.76 15.71
N PRO A 84 -8.31 -6.80 16.96
CA PRO A 84 -8.73 -5.60 17.69
C PRO A 84 -7.64 -4.55 17.93
N ALA A 85 -6.37 -4.98 17.94
CA ALA A 85 -5.23 -4.08 18.08
C ALA A 85 -4.91 -3.29 16.80
N LEU A 86 -5.43 -3.71 15.65
CA LEU A 86 -5.19 -3.07 14.36
C LEU A 86 -6.29 -2.05 14.06
N LYS A 87 -5.91 -0.86 13.64
CA LYS A 87 -6.85 0.21 13.23
C LYS A 87 -7.29 0.07 11.78
N GLU A 88 -6.46 -0.57 10.97
CA GLU A 88 -6.70 -0.86 9.56
C GLU A 88 -6.54 -2.37 9.31
N PRO A 89 -7.15 -2.91 8.24
CA PRO A 89 -6.96 -4.32 7.89
C PRO A 89 -5.56 -4.53 7.35
N GLU A 90 -4.72 -5.09 8.20
CA GLU A 90 -3.31 -5.40 7.95
C GLU A 90 -3.03 -6.81 8.42
N HIS A 91 -2.29 -7.59 7.66
CA HIS A 91 -1.91 -8.94 8.06
C HIS A 91 -0.40 -9.01 8.25
N PHE A 92 0.05 -9.53 9.39
CA PHE A 92 1.45 -9.75 9.68
C PHE A 92 1.68 -11.23 9.91
N ALA A 93 2.57 -11.81 9.12
CA ALA A 93 3.13 -13.12 9.43
C ALA A 93 4.36 -12.93 10.31
N ILE A 94 4.20 -13.17 11.61
CA ILE A 94 5.26 -12.97 12.61
C ILE A 94 5.94 -14.32 12.84
N LEU A 95 7.26 -14.36 12.66
CA LEU A 95 8.07 -15.53 12.97
C LEU A 95 8.63 -15.39 14.38
N LEU A 96 8.34 -16.39 15.23
CA LEU A 96 8.69 -16.40 16.65
C LEU A 96 9.66 -17.54 16.96
N GLU A 97 10.64 -17.23 17.80
CA GLU A 97 11.46 -18.21 18.52
C GLU A 97 11.14 -18.06 20.01
N GLY A 98 10.26 -18.92 20.52
CA GLY A 98 9.64 -18.71 21.83
C GLY A 98 8.85 -17.40 21.87
N GLU A 99 9.26 -16.45 22.70
CA GLU A 99 8.65 -15.11 22.81
C GLU A 99 9.36 -14.05 21.96
N LYS A 100 10.48 -14.39 21.29
CA LYS A 100 11.26 -13.45 20.52
C LYS A 100 10.79 -13.39 19.07
N ILE A 101 10.48 -12.19 18.59
CA ILE A 101 10.24 -11.93 17.16
C ILE A 101 11.57 -11.99 16.41
N VAL A 102 11.67 -12.90 15.44
CA VAL A 102 12.87 -13.08 14.60
C VAL A 102 12.68 -12.55 13.17
N ASP A 103 11.45 -12.55 12.65
CA ASP A 103 11.07 -11.94 11.37
C ASP A 103 9.60 -11.49 11.44
N ALA A 104 9.23 -10.51 10.63
CA ALA A 104 7.85 -10.07 10.50
C ALA A 104 7.59 -9.67 9.04
N ARG A 105 6.61 -10.31 8.42
CA ARG A 105 6.25 -10.05 7.02
C ARG A 105 4.88 -9.38 6.95
N PRO A 106 4.84 -8.07 6.68
CA PRO A 106 3.58 -7.36 6.52
C PRO A 106 2.97 -7.67 5.15
N ARG A 107 1.67 -7.86 5.16
CA ARG A 107 0.79 -7.92 3.99
C ARG A 107 -0.29 -6.88 4.20
N ILE A 108 -0.32 -5.90 3.32
CA ILE A 108 -1.23 -4.75 3.41
C ILE A 108 -2.03 -4.63 2.12
N GLY A 109 -2.83 -3.57 1.99
CA GLY A 109 -3.56 -3.30 0.75
C GLY A 109 -4.93 -3.94 0.67
N TYR A 110 -5.44 -4.54 1.76
CA TYR A 110 -6.83 -5.03 1.85
C TYR A 110 -7.89 -3.95 1.58
N ILE A 111 -7.52 -2.67 1.79
CA ILE A 111 -8.35 -1.49 1.49
C ILE A 111 -7.75 -0.61 0.37
N HIS A 112 -6.88 -1.17 -0.47
CA HIS A 112 -6.31 -0.43 -1.58
C HIS A 112 -7.39 -0.11 -2.62
N ARG A 113 -7.70 1.18 -2.79
CA ARG A 113 -8.79 1.66 -3.67
C ARG A 113 -8.33 2.18 -5.03
N GLY A 114 -7.02 2.14 -5.32
CA GLY A 114 -6.48 2.65 -6.58
C GLY A 114 -6.69 4.16 -6.77
N ILE A 115 -6.56 4.95 -5.69
CA ILE A 115 -6.79 6.40 -5.71
C ILE A 115 -5.92 7.10 -6.75
N GLU A 116 -4.67 6.68 -6.90
CA GLU A 116 -3.74 7.22 -7.90
C GLU A 116 -4.26 7.02 -9.32
N LYS A 117 -4.75 5.82 -9.63
CA LYS A 117 -5.32 5.50 -10.95
C LYS A 117 -6.59 6.29 -11.21
N LEU A 118 -7.44 6.45 -10.20
CA LEU A 118 -8.67 7.24 -10.29
C LEU A 118 -8.38 8.73 -10.52
N ALA A 119 -7.28 9.25 -9.97
CA ALA A 119 -6.87 10.64 -10.15
C ALA A 119 -6.47 10.96 -11.60
N GLU A 120 -6.00 9.97 -12.38
CA GLU A 120 -5.62 10.16 -13.80
C GLU A 120 -6.80 10.59 -14.69
N ASN A 121 -8.01 10.14 -14.34
CA ASN A 121 -9.22 10.38 -15.13
C ASN A 121 -10.10 11.50 -14.56
N ARG A 122 -9.55 12.33 -13.66
CA ARG A 122 -10.29 13.36 -12.91
C ARG A 122 -9.60 14.71 -13.00
N THR A 123 -10.41 15.77 -12.91
CA THR A 123 -9.86 17.12 -12.80
C THR A 123 -9.19 17.34 -11.45
N PHE A 124 -8.31 18.33 -11.33
CA PHE A 124 -7.64 18.64 -10.05
C PHE A 124 -8.65 18.85 -8.90
N LEU A 125 -9.78 19.50 -9.17
CA LEU A 125 -10.84 19.69 -8.17
C LEU A 125 -11.56 18.40 -7.80
N GLN A 126 -11.81 17.50 -8.76
CA GLN A 126 -12.42 16.19 -8.47
C GLN A 126 -11.47 15.27 -7.70
N THR A 127 -10.17 15.35 -7.97
CA THR A 127 -9.13 14.58 -7.28
C THR A 127 -8.92 15.06 -5.85
N LEU A 128 -9.12 16.36 -5.57
CA LEU A 128 -9.08 16.89 -4.20
C LEU A 128 -9.97 16.08 -3.24
N PHE A 129 -11.23 15.83 -3.62
CA PHE A 129 -12.15 15.02 -2.82
C PHE A 129 -11.74 13.54 -2.69
N LEU A 130 -10.96 13.00 -3.63
CA LEU A 130 -10.42 11.65 -3.50
C LEU A 130 -9.28 11.61 -2.49
N VAL A 131 -8.40 12.60 -2.54
CA VAL A 131 -7.22 12.71 -1.68
C VAL A 131 -7.59 12.86 -0.21
N GLU A 132 -8.69 13.55 0.11
CA GLU A 132 -9.24 13.62 1.48
C GLU A 132 -9.52 12.25 2.09
N ARG A 133 -9.81 11.25 1.25
CA ARG A 133 -10.18 9.91 1.70
C ARG A 133 -8.99 8.99 1.93
N ILE A 134 -7.75 9.44 1.68
CA ILE A 134 -6.55 8.61 1.89
C ILE A 134 -6.44 8.18 3.35
N CYS A 135 -6.64 9.11 4.28
CA CYS A 135 -6.53 8.92 5.71
C CYS A 135 -7.73 9.57 6.40
N GLY A 136 -8.38 8.84 7.30
CA GLY A 136 -9.56 9.32 8.03
C GLY A 136 -9.26 10.31 9.16
N ILE A 137 -8.02 10.37 9.64
CA ILE A 137 -7.58 11.24 10.75
C ILE A 137 -6.77 12.45 10.28
N CYS A 138 -6.34 12.47 9.02
CA CYS A 138 -5.40 13.44 8.47
C CYS A 138 -5.82 13.98 7.09
N SER A 139 -7.13 14.07 6.87
CA SER A 139 -7.75 14.42 5.59
C SER A 139 -7.30 15.80 5.09
N PHE A 140 -7.17 16.79 5.97
CA PHE A 140 -6.75 18.14 5.60
C PHE A 140 -5.29 18.17 5.14
N HIS A 141 -4.37 17.49 5.83
CA HIS A 141 -2.97 17.41 5.41
C HIS A 141 -2.82 16.78 4.02
N HIS A 142 -3.58 15.73 3.72
CA HIS A 142 -3.58 15.15 2.37
C HIS A 142 -4.05 16.13 1.31
N SER A 143 -5.20 16.79 1.54
CA SER A 143 -5.72 17.84 0.64
C SER A 143 -4.74 18.99 0.45
N TRP A 144 -4.16 19.47 1.54
CA TRP A 144 -3.24 20.60 1.50
C TRP A 144 -1.96 20.24 0.74
N THR A 145 -1.39 19.06 0.99
CA THR A 145 -0.20 18.57 0.26
C THR A 145 -0.47 18.46 -1.24
N TYR A 146 -1.64 17.94 -1.61
CA TYR A 146 -2.04 17.83 -3.01
C TYR A 146 -2.23 19.20 -3.67
N ILE A 147 -2.95 20.12 -3.02
CA ILE A 147 -3.14 21.48 -3.54
C ILE A 147 -1.82 22.22 -3.64
N LEU A 148 -0.91 22.06 -2.68
CA LEU A 148 0.42 22.67 -2.75
C LEU A 148 1.20 22.20 -3.99
N ALA A 149 1.08 20.92 -4.35
CA ALA A 149 1.69 20.40 -5.58
C ALA A 149 1.03 21.01 -6.83
N VAL A 150 -0.29 21.11 -6.88
CA VAL A 150 -1.04 21.73 -7.99
C VAL A 150 -0.72 23.22 -8.12
N GLU A 151 -0.67 23.96 -7.02
CA GLU A 151 -0.32 25.39 -6.99
C GLU A 151 1.10 25.63 -7.51
N ARG A 152 2.06 24.80 -7.10
CA ARG A 152 3.44 24.87 -7.62
C ARG A 152 3.51 24.57 -9.11
N LEU A 153 2.77 23.58 -9.60
CA LEU A 153 2.69 23.26 -11.04
C LEU A 153 2.11 24.41 -11.86
N LEU A 154 1.14 25.14 -11.30
CA LEU A 154 0.47 26.26 -11.96
C LEU A 154 1.12 27.63 -11.70
N GLY A 155 2.17 27.69 -10.87
CA GLY A 155 2.81 28.96 -10.47
C GLY A 155 1.91 29.86 -9.61
N ILE A 156 0.93 29.31 -8.91
CA ILE A 156 -0.01 30.06 -8.08
C ILE A 156 0.58 30.26 -6.69
N THR A 157 0.56 31.50 -6.21
CA THR A 157 0.91 31.82 -4.81
C THR A 157 -0.37 32.15 -4.04
N PRO A 158 -0.71 31.41 -2.97
CA PRO A 158 -1.90 31.70 -2.17
C PRO A 158 -1.75 33.04 -1.44
N SER A 159 -2.88 33.66 -1.07
CA SER A 159 -2.84 34.86 -0.24
C SER A 159 -2.30 34.56 1.16
N ARG A 160 -1.66 35.54 1.80
CA ARG A 160 -1.15 35.42 3.18
C ARG A 160 -2.24 34.95 4.17
N ARG A 161 -3.49 35.39 3.98
CA ARG A 161 -4.63 34.91 4.79
C ARG A 161 -4.89 33.42 4.60
N ALA A 162 -4.82 32.92 3.37
CA ALA A 162 -5.01 31.51 3.08
C ALA A 162 -3.92 30.64 3.73
N GLU A 163 -2.67 31.10 3.73
CA GLU A 163 -1.57 30.41 4.42
C GLU A 163 -1.80 30.32 5.94
N TYR A 164 -2.23 31.41 6.58
CA TYR A 164 -2.57 31.38 8.01
C TYR A 164 -3.73 30.42 8.30
N LEU A 165 -4.79 30.43 7.47
CA LEU A 165 -5.91 29.52 7.63
C LEU A 165 -5.49 28.05 7.45
N ARG A 166 -4.66 27.76 6.45
CA ARG A 166 -4.14 26.40 6.22
C ARG A 166 -3.31 25.91 7.40
N THR A 167 -2.42 26.77 7.91
CA THR A 167 -1.60 26.45 9.08
C THR A 167 -2.46 26.21 10.32
N LEU A 168 -3.45 27.06 10.56
CA LEU A 168 -4.38 26.89 11.70
C LEU A 168 -5.13 25.57 11.62
N VAL A 169 -5.71 25.22 10.47
CA VAL A 169 -6.46 23.97 10.30
C VAL A 169 -5.53 22.75 10.39
N ALA A 170 -4.32 22.82 9.82
CA ALA A 170 -3.33 21.77 9.95
C ALA A 170 -2.95 21.52 11.42
N GLU A 171 -2.72 22.58 12.20
CA GLU A 171 -2.41 22.43 13.63
C GLU A 171 -3.59 21.91 14.46
N LEU A 172 -4.83 22.27 14.09
CA LEU A 172 -6.02 21.67 14.69
C LEU A 172 -6.12 20.18 14.40
N GLU A 173 -5.86 19.76 13.16
CA GLU A 173 -5.82 18.34 12.78
C GLU A 173 -4.67 17.59 13.46
N ARG A 174 -3.51 18.24 13.68
CA ARG A 174 -2.36 17.62 14.36
C ARG A 174 -2.62 17.31 15.85
N ILE A 175 -3.48 18.08 16.49
CA ILE A 175 -3.81 17.93 17.93
C ILE A 175 -4.97 16.94 18.13
N HIS A 176 -5.77 16.68 17.10
CA HIS A 176 -6.89 15.74 17.11
C HIS A 176 -6.45 14.31 17.44
#